data_AF-A0A1F0PT79-F1
#
_entry.id   AF-A0A1F0PT79-F1
#
_cell.length_a   1.000
_cell.length_b   1.000
_cell.length_c   1.000
_cell.angle_alpha   90.00
_cell.angle_beta   90.00
_cell.angle_gamma   90.00
#
_symmetry.space_group_name_H-M   'P 1'
#
loop_
_entity.id
_entity.type
_entity.pdbx_description
1 polymer ?
#
loop_
_entity_poly.entity_id
_entity_poly.type
_entity_poly.pdbx_seq_one_letter_code
_entity_poly.pdbx_strand_id
1 'polypeptide(L)'
;MTKRRRSAGLIAGLAIAGSALIAPAASAATHTESYPETPAVNAKLPIVHTTHGSDHKKANVLNPRPVCNPWEDHRTVVYKVTDNFMPAGTISTTNQTKKDIPLQQDLSKSQSISLSVNGDRTETTSMNAGGKGSGKNSEGSFGISHEIATKLGASASYSLSWEAGQSIGPYDVPPNHTGEATYGFRVLNMTGTQQYCKPNGTWSTPTFWSAMQPMKNEVRVKLYDDIADSYAPNKDAQNTTDVNDPKVVEEEKSPEADAEVIKDNEVAPEEKAVSEAEGNKEEEADKKVQEDVENGKTDEAKQKLDLKPVLTTSGAKHAGFAGTVALRLENVGTERYYGDFPAVQYRVDVKTAEGPKGVDRLITPRSSNGAHIRDLGFDEKTSTRSFEVTLANPINAGESARVANLDFGDGNTKEGRLKNYIEVTQISRLDGDKSTDNDQNVDSREITVKDTGKKAEGLF
;
A
#
# COMPACT_ATOMS: atom_id res chain seq x y z
N MET A 1 35.72 -0.55 61.11
CA MET A 1 36.63 -1.07 60.08
C MET A 1 36.02 -2.34 59.50
N THR A 2 35.83 -2.38 58.16
CA THR A 2 35.92 -3.54 57.23
C THR A 2 35.38 -4.91 57.67
N LYS A 3 34.70 -5.74 56.87
CA LYS A 3 34.25 -5.82 55.47
C LYS A 3 33.65 -7.25 55.38
N ARG A 4 32.55 -7.44 54.61
CA ARG A 4 32.24 -8.65 53.76
C ARG A 4 32.09 -10.02 54.48
N ARG A 5 31.32 -11.02 54.03
CA ARG A 5 30.39 -11.27 52.91
C ARG A 5 29.68 -12.61 53.23
N ARG A 6 28.38 -12.69 52.88
CA ARG A 6 27.63 -13.80 52.23
C ARG A 6 27.53 -15.19 52.90
N SER A 7 26.30 -15.66 53.11
CA SER A 7 25.58 -16.68 52.28
C SER A 7 24.20 -16.94 52.92
N ALA A 8 23.11 -16.55 52.26
CA ALA A 8 22.23 -17.42 51.44
C ALA A 8 21.37 -18.40 52.28
N GLY A 9 20.12 -18.01 52.53
CA GLY A 9 19.07 -18.84 53.10
C GLY A 9 17.77 -18.63 52.31
N LEU A 10 17.28 -19.73 51.76
CA LEU A 10 16.08 -19.89 50.93
C LEU A 10 14.82 -19.79 51.82
N ILE A 11 13.84 -18.93 51.49
CA ILE A 11 12.42 -19.15 51.85
C ILE A 11 11.54 -18.63 50.72
N ALA A 12 10.74 -19.55 50.17
CA ALA A 12 9.59 -19.26 49.34
C ALA A 12 8.39 -18.88 50.23
N GLY A 13 7.57 -17.92 49.80
CA GLY A 13 6.28 -17.61 50.43
C GLY A 13 5.53 -16.52 49.67
N LEU A 14 4.44 -16.93 49.00
CA LEU A 14 3.46 -16.07 48.34
C LEU A 14 2.77 -15.09 49.32
N ALA A 15 2.51 -13.86 48.89
CA ALA A 15 1.18 -13.22 49.00
C ALA A 15 1.12 -11.92 48.18
N ILE A 16 -0.04 -11.75 47.54
CA ILE A 16 -0.44 -10.75 46.55
C ILE A 16 -0.82 -9.42 47.22
N ALA A 17 -0.41 -8.27 46.67
CA ALA A 17 -1.23 -7.04 46.62
C ALA A 17 -0.59 -5.92 45.78
N GLY A 18 -1.22 -5.63 44.65
CA GLY A 18 -1.33 -4.34 43.96
C GLY A 18 -0.23 -3.28 44.07
N SER A 19 0.46 -3.06 42.95
CA SER A 19 0.82 -1.71 42.48
C SER A 19 0.83 -1.75 40.96
N ALA A 20 0.20 -0.75 40.36
CA ALA A 20 -0.15 -0.68 38.97
C ALA A 20 1.04 -0.80 38.00
N LEU A 21 0.75 -1.48 36.89
CA LEU A 21 1.12 -1.11 35.53
C LEU A 21 1.81 0.27 35.41
N ILE A 22 3.14 0.27 35.30
CA ILE A 22 3.85 1.25 34.47
C ILE A 22 4.98 0.48 33.78
N ALA A 23 4.64 -0.30 32.76
CA ALA A 23 5.63 -0.57 31.71
C ALA A 23 5.84 0.77 30.98
N PRO A 24 7.09 1.18 30.68
CA PRO A 24 7.31 2.34 29.85
C PRO A 24 6.60 2.09 28.52
N ALA A 25 5.71 3.01 28.15
CA ALA A 25 5.16 3.06 26.81
C ALA A 25 6.35 3.09 25.85
N ALA A 26 6.57 1.99 25.13
CA ALA A 26 7.39 1.99 23.94
C ALA A 26 6.68 2.90 22.94
N SER A 27 7.01 4.19 23.00
CA SER A 27 6.72 5.12 21.92
C SER A 27 7.65 4.71 20.80
N ALA A 28 7.22 3.76 19.98
CA ALA A 28 7.80 3.59 18.67
C ALA A 28 7.50 4.90 17.93
N ALA A 29 8.48 5.79 17.84
CA ALA A 29 8.39 6.91 16.93
C ALA A 29 8.31 6.32 15.53
N THR A 30 7.16 6.46 14.89
CA THR A 30 7.00 6.22 13.46
C THR A 30 7.97 7.15 12.75
N HIS A 31 9.09 6.61 12.29
CA HIS A 31 10.03 7.36 11.47
C HIS A 31 9.53 7.28 10.03
N THR A 32 8.90 8.37 9.57
CA THR A 32 8.51 8.50 8.17
C THR A 32 9.77 8.67 7.33
N GLU A 33 10.14 7.63 6.58
CA GLU A 33 11.22 7.74 5.60
C GLU A 33 10.61 7.91 4.20
N SER A 34 11.07 8.95 3.49
CA SER A 34 10.60 9.32 2.15
C SER A 34 11.79 9.38 1.20
N TYR A 35 11.77 8.55 0.17
CA TYR A 35 12.83 8.49 -0.84
C TYR A 35 12.24 8.59 -2.26
N PRO A 36 12.88 9.34 -3.17
CA PRO A 36 12.53 9.27 -4.57
C PRO A 36 13.15 8.01 -5.19
N GLU A 37 12.34 7.20 -5.85
CA GLU A 37 12.79 5.98 -6.56
C GLU A 37 13.36 6.29 -7.96
N THR A 38 13.30 7.56 -8.39
CA THR A 38 13.90 8.04 -9.63
C THR A 38 15.10 8.96 -9.36
N PRO A 39 16.19 8.87 -10.15
CA PRO A 39 17.32 9.79 -10.05
C PRO A 39 16.86 11.24 -10.18
N ALA A 40 17.52 12.14 -9.44
CA ALA A 40 17.26 13.58 -9.48
C ALA A 40 17.20 14.09 -10.93
N VAL A 41 15.98 14.39 -11.37
CA VAL A 41 15.64 15.08 -12.62
C VAL A 41 16.08 14.35 -13.91
N ASN A 42 15.48 13.20 -14.21
CA ASN A 42 15.40 12.71 -15.60
C ASN A 42 14.08 13.16 -16.22
N ALA A 43 14.13 14.10 -17.19
CA ALA A 43 12.95 14.62 -17.88
C ALA A 43 12.10 13.54 -18.58
N LYS A 44 12.69 12.37 -18.88
CA LYS A 44 12.00 11.28 -19.60
C LYS A 44 11.24 10.31 -18.70
N LEU A 45 11.36 10.43 -17.38
CA LEU A 45 10.74 9.49 -16.44
C LEU A 45 9.83 10.21 -15.45
N PRO A 46 8.64 9.65 -15.15
CA PRO A 46 7.78 10.21 -14.14
C PRO A 46 8.46 10.19 -12.77
N ILE A 47 8.21 11.20 -11.95
CA ILE A 47 8.76 11.28 -10.59
C ILE A 47 7.95 10.35 -9.71
N VAL A 48 8.57 9.32 -9.17
CA VAL A 48 7.93 8.40 -8.24
C VAL A 48 8.35 8.77 -6.83
N HIS A 49 7.36 9.10 -6.01
CA HIS A 49 7.54 9.42 -4.61
C HIS A 49 6.78 8.40 -3.76
N THR A 50 7.50 7.64 -2.94
CA THR A 50 6.89 6.71 -2.00
C THR A 50 7.14 7.21 -0.58
N THR A 51 6.08 7.37 0.18
CA THR A 51 6.13 7.67 1.61
C THR A 51 5.97 6.37 2.36
N HIS A 52 6.88 6.09 3.30
CA HIS A 52 6.81 4.91 4.16
C HIS A 52 6.53 5.30 5.61
N GLY A 53 5.64 4.59 6.27
CA GLY A 53 5.43 4.74 7.71
C GLY A 53 6.46 3.96 8.56
N SER A 54 6.99 2.86 8.02
CA SER A 54 7.96 2.01 8.70
C SER A 54 9.26 1.87 7.89
N ASP A 55 10.38 1.70 8.59
CA ASP A 55 11.73 1.54 8.02
C ASP A 55 11.95 0.21 7.28
N HIS A 56 11.05 -0.76 7.44
CA HIS A 56 11.11 -2.06 6.76
C HIS A 56 9.74 -2.52 6.27
N LYS A 57 9.75 -3.39 5.24
CA LYS A 57 8.53 -4.07 4.79
C LYS A 57 8.11 -5.13 5.80
N LYS A 58 6.89 -5.04 6.28
CA LYS A 58 6.30 -5.95 7.27
C LYS A 58 5.82 -7.21 6.56
N ALA A 59 6.04 -8.36 7.22
CA ALA A 59 5.46 -9.61 6.77
C ALA A 59 3.92 -9.50 6.80
N ASN A 60 3.29 -10.02 5.76
CA ASN A 60 1.85 -9.92 5.57
C ASN A 60 1.24 -11.32 5.45
N VAL A 61 0.16 -11.57 6.19
CA VAL A 61 -0.56 -12.85 6.17
C VAL A 61 -1.25 -13.08 4.82
N LEU A 62 -1.69 -12.01 4.16
CA LEU A 62 -2.41 -12.06 2.88
C LEU A 62 -1.49 -12.16 1.66
N ASN A 63 -0.19 -11.92 1.82
CA ASN A 63 0.76 -11.99 0.72
C ASN A 63 2.16 -12.29 1.26
N PRO A 64 2.75 -13.47 0.95
CA PRO A 64 4.08 -13.83 1.42
C PRO A 64 5.21 -12.99 0.81
N ARG A 65 4.92 -12.14 -0.18
CA ARG A 65 5.86 -11.22 -0.84
C ARG A 65 5.25 -9.83 -1.02
N PRO A 66 5.00 -9.08 0.07
CA PRO A 66 4.44 -7.74 -0.02
C PRO A 66 5.47 -6.77 -0.61
N VAL A 67 4.99 -5.82 -1.42
CA VAL A 67 5.83 -4.77 -2.03
C VAL A 67 5.73 -3.44 -1.30
N CYS A 68 4.72 -3.26 -0.44
CA CYS A 68 4.49 -2.09 0.42
C CYS A 68 3.81 -2.50 1.74
N ASN A 69 3.78 -1.60 2.73
CA ASN A 69 3.10 -1.78 4.02
C ASN A 69 1.67 -1.22 3.98
N PRO A 70 0.64 -2.04 4.27
CA PRO A 70 -0.76 -1.60 4.24
C PRO A 70 -1.02 -0.35 5.08
N TRP A 71 -1.74 0.62 4.50
CA TRP A 71 -2.16 1.90 5.13
C TRP A 71 -1.05 2.85 5.64
N GLU A 72 0.19 2.37 5.72
CA GLU A 72 1.37 3.16 6.07
C GLU A 72 2.01 3.77 4.82
N ASP A 73 2.06 2.99 3.75
CA ASP A 73 2.78 3.37 2.55
C ASP A 73 1.85 3.99 1.50
N HIS A 74 2.30 5.11 0.93
CA HIS A 74 1.62 5.82 -0.16
C HIS A 74 2.59 6.04 -1.31
N ARG A 75 2.09 5.94 -2.54
CA ARG A 75 2.87 6.20 -3.75
C ARG A 75 2.21 7.28 -4.60
N THR A 76 2.95 8.35 -4.86
CA THR A 76 2.56 9.42 -5.77
C THR A 76 3.46 9.38 -7.00
N VAL A 77 2.86 9.34 -8.18
CA VAL A 77 3.57 9.36 -9.47
C VAL A 77 3.24 10.66 -10.16
N VAL A 78 4.20 11.56 -10.30
CA VAL A 78 4.04 12.83 -11.00
C VAL A 78 4.56 12.71 -12.42
N TYR A 79 3.65 12.83 -13.38
CA TYR A 79 3.95 12.78 -14.81
C TYR A 79 3.82 14.15 -15.49
N LYS A 80 3.46 15.22 -14.77
CA LYS A 80 3.44 16.58 -15.33
C LYS A 80 3.72 17.62 -14.26
N VAL A 81 4.68 18.51 -14.52
CA VAL A 81 5.00 19.66 -13.67
C VAL A 81 5.02 20.91 -14.54
N THR A 82 4.31 21.95 -14.12
CA THR A 82 4.29 23.24 -14.82
C THR A 82 4.57 24.37 -13.84
N ASP A 83 5.50 25.24 -14.20
CA ASP A 83 5.84 26.45 -13.45
C ASP A 83 5.01 27.64 -13.95
N ASN A 84 4.17 28.19 -13.08
CA ASN A 84 3.22 29.24 -13.43
C ASN A 84 3.39 30.45 -12.52
N PHE A 85 3.15 31.64 -13.08
CA PHE A 85 3.02 32.88 -12.31
C PHE A 85 1.54 33.22 -12.12
N MET A 86 1.12 33.35 -10.87
CA MET A 86 -0.23 33.74 -10.46
C MET A 86 -0.24 35.22 -10.08
N PRO A 87 -0.77 36.12 -10.92
CA PRO A 87 -0.79 37.55 -10.65
C PRO A 87 -1.77 37.89 -9.51
N ALA A 88 -1.33 38.74 -8.60
CA ALA A 88 -2.15 39.26 -7.50
C ALA A 88 -2.62 40.70 -7.78
N GLY A 89 -1.80 41.49 -8.47
CA GLY A 89 -2.15 42.84 -8.90
C GLY A 89 -1.10 43.45 -9.83
N THR A 90 -1.50 44.52 -10.52
CA THR A 90 -0.65 45.23 -11.48
C THR A 90 -0.68 46.72 -11.19
N ILE A 91 0.48 47.35 -11.29
CA ILE A 91 0.66 48.80 -11.26
C ILE A 91 1.29 49.25 -12.58
N SER A 92 0.86 50.38 -13.12
CA SER A 92 1.34 50.88 -14.41
C SER A 92 1.55 52.39 -14.39
N THR A 93 2.59 52.87 -15.05
CA THR A 93 2.83 54.31 -15.25
C THR A 93 3.31 54.57 -16.67
N THR A 94 2.85 55.67 -17.27
CA THR A 94 3.31 56.12 -18.61
C THR A 94 4.18 57.36 -18.45
N ASN A 95 5.44 57.29 -18.88
CA ASN A 95 6.37 58.39 -18.73
C ASN A 95 6.27 59.38 -19.90
N GLN A 96 5.54 60.48 -19.70
CA GLN A 96 5.45 61.57 -20.68
C GLN A 96 6.52 62.66 -20.48
N THR A 97 7.52 62.40 -19.64
CA THR A 97 8.60 63.36 -19.34
C THR A 97 9.85 63.08 -20.16
N LYS A 98 10.89 63.90 -19.98
CA LYS A 98 12.19 63.78 -20.70
C LYS A 98 13.26 63.03 -19.89
N LYS A 99 12.93 62.49 -18.72
CA LYS A 99 13.84 61.77 -17.83
C LYS A 99 13.16 60.51 -17.33
N ASP A 100 13.94 59.53 -16.92
CA ASP A 100 13.40 58.31 -16.31
C ASP A 100 12.59 58.67 -15.06
N ILE A 101 11.45 58.00 -14.88
CA ILE A 101 10.61 58.14 -13.70
C ILE A 101 10.54 56.80 -12.97
N PRO A 102 10.53 56.78 -11.63
CA PRO A 102 10.39 55.53 -10.89
C PRO A 102 8.92 55.06 -10.91
N LEU A 103 8.71 53.82 -11.32
CA LEU A 103 7.48 53.07 -11.05
C LEU A 103 7.61 52.45 -9.65
N GLN A 104 6.87 53.01 -8.69
CA GLN A 104 6.81 52.51 -7.32
C GLN A 104 5.42 52.69 -6.73
N GLN A 105 4.92 51.70 -5.99
CA GLN A 105 3.67 51.81 -5.25
C GLN A 105 3.67 50.95 -3.98
N ASP A 106 3.11 51.48 -2.90
CA ASP A 106 2.83 50.72 -1.68
C ASP A 106 1.51 49.96 -1.81
N LEU A 107 1.53 48.68 -1.42
CA LEU A 107 0.36 47.82 -1.49
C LEU A 107 -0.72 48.28 -0.52
N SER A 108 -1.94 48.47 -1.02
CA SER A 108 -3.08 48.89 -0.19
C SER A 108 -3.80 47.72 0.51
N LYS A 109 -3.50 46.48 0.12
CA LYS A 109 -4.15 45.25 0.61
C LYS A 109 -3.14 44.12 0.68
N SER A 110 -3.25 43.29 1.72
CA SER A 110 -2.51 42.03 1.79
C SER A 110 -3.15 40.98 0.90
N GLN A 111 -2.34 40.11 0.30
CA GLN A 111 -2.77 38.92 -0.44
C GLN A 111 -1.90 37.73 -0.03
N SER A 112 -2.47 36.52 -0.01
CA SER A 112 -1.72 35.33 0.36
C SER A 112 -2.12 34.13 -0.47
N ILE A 113 -1.20 33.17 -0.56
CA ILE A 113 -1.40 31.87 -1.18
C ILE A 113 -0.85 30.80 -0.24
N SER A 114 -1.51 29.65 -0.18
CA SER A 114 -1.07 28.51 0.60
C SER A 114 -1.04 27.26 -0.27
N LEU A 115 -0.26 26.28 0.18
CA LEU A 115 -0.22 24.94 -0.39
C LEU A 115 -1.63 24.35 -0.48
N SER A 116 -1.96 23.74 -1.62
CA SER A 116 -3.21 23.02 -1.82
C SER A 116 -3.00 21.70 -2.55
N VAL A 117 -3.76 20.68 -2.14
CA VAL A 117 -3.74 19.33 -2.69
C VAL A 117 -5.19 18.91 -2.91
N ASN A 118 -5.53 18.51 -4.14
CA ASN A 118 -6.87 18.14 -4.59
C ASN A 118 -8.00 19.14 -4.20
N GLY A 119 -7.80 20.41 -4.58
CA GLY A 119 -8.85 21.40 -4.82
C GLY A 119 -8.88 21.73 -6.32
N ASP A 120 -10.07 21.96 -6.88
CA ASP A 120 -10.29 22.11 -8.33
C ASP A 120 -9.38 23.19 -8.93
N ARG A 121 -8.62 22.86 -9.98
CA ARG A 121 -7.65 23.78 -10.63
C ARG A 121 -8.28 25.07 -11.14
N THR A 122 -9.60 25.07 -11.26
CA THR A 122 -10.45 26.16 -11.74
C THR A 122 -11.02 27.05 -10.64
N GLU A 123 -10.79 26.76 -9.35
CA GLU A 123 -11.16 27.69 -8.26
C GLU A 123 -10.14 28.84 -8.11
N THR A 124 -9.92 29.61 -9.18
CA THR A 124 -9.16 30.87 -9.13
C THR A 124 -9.92 32.02 -8.44
N THR A 125 -10.97 31.71 -7.68
CA THR A 125 -11.86 32.71 -7.05
C THR A 125 -12.14 32.47 -5.56
N SER A 126 -11.49 31.51 -4.91
CA SER A 126 -11.59 31.27 -3.46
C SER A 126 -10.25 31.41 -2.75
N MET A 127 -9.45 32.42 -3.13
CA MET A 127 -8.31 32.91 -2.33
C MET A 127 -8.81 33.66 -1.08
N ASN A 128 -9.48 32.95 -0.18
CA ASN A 128 -9.71 33.26 1.24
C ASN A 128 -10.66 32.22 1.86
N ALA A 129 -10.33 30.94 1.77
CA ALA A 129 -11.02 29.93 2.58
C ALA A 129 -10.09 28.75 2.84
N GLY A 130 -9.62 28.62 4.08
CA GLY A 130 -9.00 27.40 4.55
C GLY A 130 -9.98 26.24 4.42
N GLY A 131 -9.81 25.45 3.36
CA GLY A 131 -10.58 24.24 3.11
C GLY A 131 -10.18 23.17 4.11
N LYS A 132 -11.02 22.95 5.12
CA LYS A 132 -11.08 21.68 5.87
C LYS A 132 -11.48 20.59 4.88
N GLY A 133 -10.52 19.77 4.46
CA GLY A 133 -10.78 18.60 3.64
C GLY A 133 -9.69 17.56 3.88
N SER A 134 -9.96 16.64 4.80
CA SER A 134 -9.43 15.26 4.89
C SER A 134 -9.40 14.83 6.37
N GLY A 135 -9.93 13.64 6.65
CA GLY A 135 -10.24 13.16 8.00
C GLY A 135 -9.06 13.12 8.98
N LYS A 136 -9.38 13.02 10.28
CA LYS A 136 -8.45 13.05 11.43
C LYS A 136 -7.32 11.99 11.44
N ASN A 137 -7.17 11.17 10.41
CA ASN A 137 -6.12 10.16 10.29
C ASN A 137 -5.33 10.24 8.95
N SER A 138 -5.44 11.34 8.18
CA SER A 138 -4.58 11.54 7.00
C SER A 138 -3.34 12.36 7.35
N GLU A 139 -2.38 11.77 8.02
CA GLU A 139 -1.01 12.27 7.90
C GLU A 139 -0.60 12.08 6.43
N GLY A 140 -0.33 13.16 5.68
CA GLY A 140 0.62 13.06 4.57
C GLY A 140 0.35 13.77 3.24
N SER A 141 -0.84 14.24 2.87
CA SER A 141 -0.99 14.80 1.51
C SER A 141 -0.25 16.14 1.31
N PHE A 142 -0.21 17.00 2.34
CA PHE A 142 0.47 18.30 2.32
C PHE A 142 2.01 18.20 2.35
N GLY A 143 2.60 17.08 2.78
CA GLY A 143 4.07 16.90 2.76
C GLY A 143 4.60 16.56 1.38
N ILE A 144 3.84 15.75 0.63
CA ILE A 144 4.31 15.09 -0.60
C ILE A 144 4.67 16.10 -1.69
N SER A 145 3.82 17.08 -2.00
CA SER A 145 4.12 18.07 -3.05
C SER A 145 5.28 19.00 -2.68
N HIS A 146 5.43 19.32 -1.39
CA HIS A 146 6.54 20.13 -0.89
C HIS A 146 7.87 19.38 -1.00
N GLU A 147 7.89 18.10 -0.65
CA GLU A 147 9.08 17.24 -0.81
C GLU A 147 9.43 17.01 -2.28
N ILE A 148 8.44 16.77 -3.14
CA ILE A 148 8.65 16.64 -4.59
C ILE A 148 9.22 17.94 -5.16
N ALA A 149 8.68 19.09 -4.78
CA ALA A 149 9.18 20.39 -5.22
C ALA A 149 10.62 20.64 -4.75
N THR A 150 10.93 20.37 -3.48
CA THR A 150 12.28 20.49 -2.94
C THR A 150 13.26 19.55 -3.67
N LYS A 151 12.85 18.32 -3.99
CA LYS A 151 13.64 17.37 -4.78
C LYS A 151 13.88 17.84 -6.22
N LEU A 152 12.95 18.60 -6.79
CA LEU A 152 13.11 19.28 -8.07
C LEU A 152 14.02 20.52 -7.99
N GLY A 153 14.55 20.85 -6.81
CA GLY A 153 15.38 22.03 -6.58
C GLY A 153 14.57 23.32 -6.43
N ALA A 154 13.25 23.24 -6.32
CA ALA A 154 12.40 24.39 -6.11
C ALA A 154 12.49 24.88 -4.66
N SER A 155 12.51 26.20 -4.47
CA SER A 155 12.38 26.83 -3.15
C SER A 155 10.93 26.74 -2.67
N ALA A 156 10.48 25.56 -2.27
CA ALA A 156 9.09 25.30 -1.90
C ALA A 156 8.71 26.01 -0.58
N SER A 157 7.53 26.63 -0.54
CA SER A 157 6.96 27.23 0.68
C SER A 157 5.54 26.74 0.93
N TYR A 158 5.17 26.54 2.20
CA TYR A 158 3.79 26.18 2.59
C TYR A 158 2.81 27.34 2.40
N SER A 159 3.28 28.58 2.55
CA SER A 159 2.49 29.77 2.29
C SER A 159 3.38 30.94 1.87
N LEU A 160 2.80 31.89 1.16
CA LEU A 160 3.41 33.15 0.78
C LEU A 160 2.39 34.26 0.96
N SER A 161 2.84 35.46 1.33
CA SER A 161 2.00 36.64 1.38
C SER A 161 2.71 37.88 0.87
N TRP A 162 1.89 38.78 0.32
CA TRP A 162 2.17 40.18 0.13
C TRP A 162 1.42 40.94 1.20
N GLU A 163 2.10 41.83 1.93
CA GLU A 163 1.49 42.58 3.03
C GLU A 163 1.15 44.02 2.62
N ALA A 164 0.04 44.54 3.15
CA ALA A 164 -0.29 45.95 2.99
C ALA A 164 0.85 46.84 3.55
N GLY A 165 1.22 47.87 2.80
CA GLY A 165 2.35 48.75 3.10
C GLY A 165 3.71 48.26 2.57
N GLN A 166 3.81 47.05 1.99
CA GLN A 166 5.01 46.67 1.24
C GLN A 166 5.11 47.47 -0.06
N SER A 167 6.30 47.92 -0.41
CA SER A 167 6.55 48.69 -1.63
C SER A 167 6.97 47.76 -2.77
N ILE A 168 6.36 47.95 -3.95
CA ILE A 168 6.79 47.33 -5.21
C ILE A 168 7.60 48.38 -5.98
N GLY A 169 8.84 48.07 -6.36
CA GLY A 169 9.78 49.01 -7.00
C GLY A 169 10.75 49.68 -6.01
N PRO A 170 11.47 50.74 -6.42
CA PRO A 170 11.33 51.46 -7.69
C PRO A 170 11.92 50.73 -8.90
N TYR A 171 11.27 50.87 -10.06
CA TYR A 171 11.78 50.46 -11.37
C TYR A 171 11.83 51.66 -12.32
N ASP A 172 12.92 51.83 -13.06
CA ASP A 172 13.08 52.98 -13.96
C ASP A 172 12.25 52.81 -15.24
N VAL A 173 11.40 53.81 -15.54
CA VAL A 173 10.61 53.87 -16.77
C VAL A 173 11.18 54.98 -17.67
N PRO A 174 11.78 54.65 -18.81
CA PRO A 174 12.34 55.63 -19.75
C PRO A 174 11.29 56.57 -20.35
N PRO A 175 11.70 57.75 -20.87
CA PRO A 175 10.83 58.66 -21.60
C PRO A 175 10.03 57.98 -22.72
N ASN A 176 8.75 58.34 -22.83
CA ASN A 176 7.79 57.85 -23.82
C ASN A 176 7.47 56.35 -23.76
N HIS A 177 7.87 55.65 -22.70
CA HIS A 177 7.50 54.26 -22.46
C HIS A 177 6.46 54.16 -21.35
N THR A 178 5.68 53.08 -21.38
CA THR A 178 4.82 52.65 -20.28
C THR A 178 5.50 51.49 -19.56
N GLY A 179 5.69 51.66 -18.25
CA GLY A 179 6.16 50.60 -17.36
C GLY A 179 4.98 49.96 -16.64
N GLU A 180 4.96 48.63 -16.60
CA GLU A 180 3.95 47.83 -15.91
C GLU A 180 4.65 46.83 -14.98
N ALA A 181 4.34 46.87 -13.69
CA ALA A 181 4.84 45.91 -12.72
C ALA A 181 3.67 45.09 -12.16
N THR A 182 3.67 43.79 -12.46
CA THR A 182 2.70 42.83 -11.93
C THR A 182 3.34 42.04 -10.81
N TYR A 183 2.80 42.16 -9.61
CA TYR A 183 3.24 41.37 -8.46
C TYR A 183 2.32 40.15 -8.28
N GLY A 184 2.88 39.06 -7.80
CA GLY A 184 2.16 37.80 -7.66
C GLY A 184 3.01 36.72 -7.02
N PHE A 185 2.65 35.47 -7.29
CA PHE A 185 3.29 34.29 -6.74
C PHE A 185 3.75 33.37 -7.86
N ARG A 186 4.97 32.87 -7.76
CA ARG A 186 5.42 31.74 -8.59
C ARG A 186 5.01 30.44 -7.92
N VAL A 187 4.35 29.56 -8.67
CA VAL A 187 3.82 28.29 -8.18
C VAL A 187 4.18 27.14 -9.11
N LEU A 188 4.39 25.96 -8.53
CA LEU A 188 4.48 24.71 -9.29
C LEU A 188 3.14 23.99 -9.24
N ASN A 189 2.57 23.71 -10.41
CA ASN A 189 1.43 22.82 -10.53
C ASN A 189 1.89 21.44 -10.94
N MET A 190 1.51 20.44 -10.15
CA MET A 190 1.87 19.05 -10.37
C MET A 190 0.62 18.25 -10.68
N THR A 191 0.72 17.36 -11.68
CA THR A 191 -0.31 16.39 -12.03
C THR A 191 0.27 14.99 -11.96
N GLY A 192 -0.49 14.08 -11.38
CA GLY A 192 -0.02 12.74 -11.12
C GLY A 192 -1.16 11.76 -10.83
N THR A 193 -0.75 10.61 -10.33
CA THR A 193 -1.64 9.64 -9.69
C THR A 193 -1.18 9.38 -8.27
N GLN A 194 -2.11 8.96 -7.42
CA GLN A 194 -1.82 8.51 -6.07
C GLN A 194 -2.35 7.10 -5.85
N GLN A 195 -1.63 6.31 -5.07
CA GLN A 195 -1.98 4.96 -4.67
C GLN A 195 -1.70 4.81 -3.18
N TYR A 196 -2.56 4.09 -2.47
CA TYR A 196 -2.28 3.62 -1.12
C TYR A 196 -1.87 2.14 -1.18
N CYS A 197 -1.21 1.66 -0.14
CA CYS A 197 -0.90 0.24 -0.02
C CYS A 197 -2.10 -0.54 0.55
N LYS A 198 -2.53 -1.56 -0.19
CA LYS A 198 -3.64 -2.45 0.16
C LYS A 198 -3.30 -3.39 1.31
N PRO A 199 -4.31 -3.99 1.97
CA PRO A 199 -4.13 -5.02 3.00
C PRO A 199 -3.26 -6.21 2.56
N ASN A 200 -3.19 -6.54 1.26
CA ASN A 200 -2.35 -7.60 0.72
C ASN A 200 -0.92 -7.15 0.33
N GLY A 201 -0.51 -5.94 0.71
CA GLY A 201 0.82 -5.42 0.43
C GLY A 201 1.09 -5.15 -1.06
N THR A 202 0.04 -4.86 -1.84
CA THR A 202 0.13 -4.38 -3.23
C THR A 202 -0.41 -2.96 -3.36
N TRP A 203 -0.06 -2.24 -4.43
CA TRP A 203 -0.58 -0.89 -4.66
C TRP A 203 -2.05 -0.92 -5.10
N SER A 204 -2.84 0.05 -4.63
CA SER A 204 -4.21 0.27 -5.08
C SER A 204 -4.27 0.68 -6.55
N THR A 205 -5.47 0.67 -7.14
CA THR A 205 -5.65 1.27 -8.48
C THR A 205 -5.27 2.75 -8.42
N PRO A 206 -4.52 3.30 -9.41
CA PRO A 206 -4.13 4.70 -9.41
C PRO A 206 -5.35 5.65 -9.48
N THR A 207 -5.45 6.57 -8.53
CA THR A 207 -6.44 7.66 -8.56
C THR A 207 -5.79 8.98 -8.99
N PHE A 208 -6.58 9.90 -9.55
CA PHE A 208 -6.06 11.20 -9.98
C PHE A 208 -5.51 12.01 -8.80
N TRP A 209 -4.37 12.66 -9.00
CA TRP A 209 -3.75 13.54 -8.02
C TRP A 209 -3.28 14.84 -8.65
N SER A 210 -3.53 15.96 -7.97
CA SER A 210 -2.97 17.25 -8.34
C SER A 210 -2.63 18.10 -7.11
N ALA A 211 -1.57 18.90 -7.24
CA ALA A 211 -1.13 19.82 -6.21
C ALA A 211 -0.60 21.12 -6.79
N MET A 212 -0.74 22.19 -6.01
CA MET A 212 -0.15 23.51 -6.29
C MET A 212 0.77 23.89 -5.14
N GLN A 213 2.05 24.06 -5.45
CA GLN A 213 3.11 24.38 -4.50
C GLN A 213 3.58 25.83 -4.67
N PRO A 214 3.36 26.70 -3.68
CA PRO A 214 3.96 28.03 -3.64
C PRO A 214 5.50 27.93 -3.61
N MET A 215 6.18 28.79 -4.38
CA MET A 215 7.64 28.88 -4.38
C MET A 215 8.14 30.20 -3.81
N LYS A 216 7.81 31.31 -4.46
CA LYS A 216 8.27 32.65 -4.07
C LYS A 216 7.31 33.75 -4.51
N ASN A 217 7.40 34.88 -3.82
CA ASN A 217 6.86 36.13 -4.31
C ASN A 217 7.66 36.56 -5.54
N GLU A 218 6.98 37.00 -6.59
CA GLU A 218 7.62 37.43 -7.84
C GLU A 218 6.95 38.71 -8.34
N VAL A 219 7.77 39.62 -8.88
CA VAL A 219 7.32 40.83 -9.58
C VAL A 219 7.84 40.75 -11.00
N ARG A 220 6.95 40.87 -11.97
CA ARG A 220 7.28 40.92 -13.39
C ARG A 220 7.11 42.33 -13.89
N VAL A 221 8.17 42.90 -14.43
CA VAL A 221 8.17 44.25 -14.99
C VAL A 221 8.21 44.16 -16.51
N LYS A 222 7.31 44.89 -17.16
CA LYS A 222 7.26 45.06 -18.61
C LYS A 222 7.41 46.52 -18.97
N LEU A 223 8.04 46.78 -20.10
CA LEU A 223 8.07 48.09 -20.73
C LEU A 223 7.56 47.97 -22.16
N TYR A 224 6.72 48.92 -22.58
CA TYR A 224 6.16 48.96 -23.92
C TYR A 224 5.87 50.39 -24.38
N ASP A 225 5.80 50.56 -25.70
CA ASP A 225 5.54 51.85 -26.36
C ASP A 225 4.06 52.01 -26.74
N ASP A 226 3.40 50.94 -27.18
CA ASP A 226 1.97 50.90 -27.53
C ASP A 226 1.18 49.98 -26.58
N ILE A 227 -0.08 50.32 -26.30
CA ILE A 227 -0.99 49.49 -25.52
C ILE A 227 -1.23 48.13 -26.19
N ALA A 228 -1.10 48.03 -27.52
CA ALA A 228 -1.16 46.75 -28.22
C ALA A 228 -0.06 45.78 -27.77
N ASP A 229 1.11 46.31 -27.38
CA ASP A 229 2.27 45.54 -26.91
C ASP A 229 2.17 45.15 -25.43
N SER A 230 1.17 45.66 -24.71
CA SER A 230 0.87 45.22 -23.33
C SER A 230 0.46 43.74 -23.27
N TYR A 231 -0.12 43.21 -24.36
CA TYR A 231 -0.51 41.81 -24.48
C TYR A 231 0.70 40.93 -24.83
N ALA A 232 1.30 40.34 -23.80
CA ALA A 232 2.24 39.23 -23.98
C ALA A 232 1.50 37.91 -23.72
N PRO A 233 1.29 37.02 -24.71
CA PRO A 233 0.94 35.64 -24.41
C PRO A 233 2.06 35.06 -23.54
N ASN A 234 1.68 34.27 -22.54
CA ASN A 234 2.50 33.84 -21.40
C ASN A 234 3.77 32.98 -21.75
N LYS A 235 4.26 32.99 -22.99
CA LYS A 235 5.39 32.20 -23.48
C LYS A 235 6.77 32.79 -23.11
N ASP A 236 6.93 34.12 -23.14
CA ASP A 236 8.27 34.72 -23.01
C ASP A 236 8.52 35.50 -21.72
N ALA A 237 7.50 35.65 -20.86
CA ALA A 237 7.68 36.23 -19.51
C ALA A 237 8.44 35.29 -18.54
N GLN A 238 8.99 34.17 -19.03
CA GLN A 238 9.75 33.17 -18.28
C GLN A 238 11.25 33.13 -18.64
N ASN A 239 11.70 33.80 -19.70
CA ASN A 239 13.12 33.87 -20.03
C ASN A 239 13.74 35.14 -19.44
N THR A 240 14.19 35.06 -18.18
CA THR A 240 15.27 35.93 -17.73
C THR A 240 16.56 35.40 -18.36
N THR A 241 16.95 35.91 -19.52
CA THR A 241 18.37 35.80 -19.91
C THR A 241 19.16 36.55 -18.85
N ASP A 242 20.01 35.81 -18.14
CA ASP A 242 20.98 36.35 -17.18
C ASP A 242 21.77 37.48 -17.86
N VAL A 243 21.83 38.66 -17.23
CA VAL A 243 22.34 39.91 -17.83
C VAL A 243 23.87 39.88 -18.04
N ASN A 244 24.51 38.71 -17.89
CA ASN A 244 25.95 38.50 -17.99
C ASN A 244 26.40 37.63 -19.18
N ASP A 245 25.53 37.22 -20.11
CA ASP A 245 25.95 36.48 -21.30
C ASP A 245 25.84 37.35 -22.58
N PRO A 246 26.95 37.86 -23.14
CA PRO A 246 26.90 38.69 -24.32
C PRO A 246 26.90 37.81 -25.57
N LYS A 247 25.72 37.59 -26.17
CA LYS A 247 25.61 37.35 -27.62
C LYS A 247 24.19 37.57 -28.15
N VAL A 248 23.99 38.76 -28.71
CA VAL A 248 23.00 39.10 -29.72
C VAL A 248 23.30 38.31 -31.00
N VAL A 249 22.29 37.80 -31.72
CA VAL A 249 21.97 38.06 -33.15
C VAL A 249 20.63 37.39 -33.49
N GLU A 250 19.70 38.18 -34.05
CA GLU A 250 18.46 37.73 -34.70
C GLU A 250 18.76 36.86 -35.93
N GLU A 251 18.11 35.71 -36.06
CA GLU A 251 17.84 35.08 -37.36
C GLU A 251 16.42 34.54 -37.40
N GLU A 252 15.69 34.94 -38.44
CA GLU A 252 14.33 34.52 -38.79
C GLU A 252 14.20 32.99 -38.74
N LYS A 253 13.40 32.47 -37.81
CA LYS A 253 12.98 31.06 -37.80
C LYS A 253 11.46 30.92 -37.77
N SER A 254 11.02 29.97 -38.57
CA SER A 254 9.63 29.60 -38.84
C SER A 254 8.77 29.49 -37.56
N PRO A 255 7.50 29.94 -37.58
CA PRO A 255 6.56 29.84 -36.44
C PRO A 255 6.32 28.41 -35.91
N GLU A 256 6.81 27.40 -36.63
CA GLU A 256 6.64 25.98 -36.31
C GLU A 256 7.87 25.37 -35.61
N ALA A 257 8.96 26.12 -35.42
CA ALA A 257 10.21 25.61 -34.82
C ALA A 257 10.44 26.02 -33.35
N ASP A 258 9.86 27.12 -32.86
CA ASP A 258 10.25 27.71 -31.57
C ASP A 258 9.17 27.57 -30.48
N ALA A 259 8.75 26.32 -30.25
CA ALA A 259 7.98 25.93 -29.09
C ALA A 259 8.83 25.07 -28.15
N GLU A 260 9.97 25.59 -27.67
CA GLU A 260 10.60 25.13 -26.42
C GLU A 260 9.78 25.60 -25.20
N VAL A 261 8.50 25.24 -25.22
CA VAL A 261 7.81 24.89 -23.98
C VAL A 261 8.51 23.61 -23.52
N ILE A 262 8.72 23.44 -22.22
CA ILE A 262 9.01 22.13 -21.63
C ILE A 262 7.83 21.19 -21.97
N LYS A 263 7.80 20.68 -23.20
CA LYS A 263 6.82 19.72 -23.74
C LYS A 263 7.25 18.29 -23.45
N ASP A 264 8.49 18.09 -23.04
CA ASP A 264 9.08 16.75 -22.92
C ASP A 264 8.85 16.06 -21.57
N ASN A 265 8.03 16.63 -20.68
CA ASN A 265 7.66 15.95 -19.44
C ASN A 265 6.29 15.27 -19.50
N GLU A 266 5.50 15.39 -20.58
CA GLU A 266 4.21 14.69 -20.67
C GLU A 266 4.43 13.22 -21.07
N VAL A 267 4.84 12.40 -20.10
CA VAL A 267 4.84 10.95 -20.25
C VAL A 267 3.40 10.47 -20.09
N ALA A 268 2.84 9.89 -21.16
CA ALA A 268 1.51 9.29 -21.09
C ALA A 268 1.51 8.21 -19.99
N PRO A 269 0.53 8.20 -19.07
CA PRO A 269 0.49 7.21 -18.02
C PRO A 269 0.28 5.81 -18.63
N GLU A 270 1.08 4.83 -18.19
CA GLU A 270 0.96 3.43 -18.62
C GLU A 270 -0.39 2.81 -18.17
N GLU A 271 -1.01 3.37 -17.13
CA GLU A 271 -2.34 2.96 -16.62
C GLU A 271 -3.28 4.18 -16.49
N LYS A 272 -4.53 4.05 -16.94
CA LYS A 272 -5.52 5.12 -16.82
C LYS A 272 -5.98 5.25 -15.37
N ALA A 273 -5.84 6.44 -14.79
CA ALA A 273 -6.36 6.73 -13.46
C ALA A 273 -7.89 6.52 -13.42
N VAL A 274 -8.38 5.88 -12.36
CA VAL A 274 -9.81 5.71 -12.10
C VAL A 274 -10.40 6.96 -11.46
N SER A 275 -11.72 7.08 -11.49
CA SER A 275 -12.42 8.20 -10.85
C SER A 275 -12.29 8.16 -9.33
N GLU A 276 -12.40 9.32 -8.66
CA GLU A 276 -12.37 9.41 -7.20
C GLU A 276 -13.47 8.53 -6.55
N ALA A 277 -14.64 8.44 -7.19
CA ALA A 277 -15.73 7.60 -6.73
C ALA A 277 -15.43 6.09 -6.82
N GLU A 278 -14.62 5.66 -7.78
CA GLU A 278 -14.17 4.27 -7.88
C GLU A 278 -13.06 3.98 -6.87
N GLY A 279 -12.12 4.91 -6.70
CA GLY A 279 -11.08 4.82 -5.68
C GLY A 279 -11.64 4.72 -4.26
N ASN A 280 -12.63 5.56 -3.92
CA ASN A 280 -13.27 5.52 -2.60
C ASN A 280 -14.00 4.20 -2.33
N LYS A 281 -14.60 3.57 -3.36
CA LYS A 281 -15.24 2.26 -3.23
C LYS A 281 -14.21 1.15 -3.00
N GLU A 282 -13.08 1.21 -3.69
CA GLU A 282 -11.96 0.29 -3.49
C GLU A 282 -11.39 0.44 -2.08
N GLU A 283 -11.22 1.67 -1.59
CA GLU A 283 -10.72 1.97 -0.26
C GLU A 283 -11.66 1.49 0.85
N GLU A 284 -12.98 1.68 0.70
CA GLU A 284 -13.98 1.13 1.64
C GLU A 284 -13.96 -0.41 1.66
N ALA A 285 -13.79 -1.04 0.51
CA ALA A 285 -13.68 -2.50 0.42
C ALA A 285 -12.39 -3.01 1.09
N ASP A 286 -11.26 -2.33 0.88
CA ASP A 286 -9.97 -2.70 1.48
C ASP A 286 -9.94 -2.44 2.98
N LYS A 287 -10.57 -1.35 3.48
CA LYS A 287 -10.70 -1.10 4.93
C LYS A 287 -11.46 -2.23 5.61
N LYS A 288 -12.52 -2.72 4.96
CA LYS A 288 -13.29 -3.85 5.47
C LYS A 288 -12.43 -5.12 5.55
N VAL A 289 -11.62 -5.40 4.53
CA VAL A 289 -10.66 -6.53 4.55
C VAL A 289 -9.66 -6.40 5.70
N GLN A 290 -9.16 -5.19 5.99
CA GLN A 290 -8.25 -4.94 7.11
C GLN A 290 -8.93 -5.14 8.48
N GLU A 291 -10.14 -4.59 8.66
CA GLU A 291 -10.94 -4.79 9.88
C GLU A 291 -11.24 -6.26 10.14
N ASP A 292 -11.46 -7.04 9.08
CA ASP A 292 -11.67 -8.48 9.18
C ASP A 292 -10.36 -9.18 9.63
N VAL A 293 -9.20 -8.87 9.03
CA VAL A 293 -7.88 -9.39 9.44
C VAL A 293 -7.55 -9.07 10.90
N GLU A 294 -7.75 -7.83 11.35
CA GLU A 294 -7.45 -7.39 12.73
C GLU A 294 -8.35 -8.04 13.78
N ASN A 295 -9.59 -8.38 13.40
CA ASN A 295 -10.52 -9.12 14.26
C ASN A 295 -10.32 -10.64 14.22
N GLY A 296 -9.24 -11.13 13.59
CA GLY A 296 -8.97 -12.56 13.42
C GLY A 296 -9.97 -13.27 12.51
N LYS A 297 -10.78 -12.50 11.77
CA LYS A 297 -11.64 -12.97 10.69
C LYS A 297 -10.84 -12.82 9.40
N THR A 298 -9.96 -13.78 9.11
CA THR A 298 -9.42 -13.92 7.75
C THR A 298 -10.52 -14.47 6.85
N ASP A 299 -11.59 -13.70 6.68
CA ASP A 299 -12.54 -13.89 5.62
C ASP A 299 -11.97 -13.11 4.43
N GLU A 300 -11.33 -13.84 3.51
CA GLU A 300 -11.16 -13.38 2.15
C GLU A 300 -12.50 -12.81 1.64
N ALA A 301 -12.52 -12.14 0.48
CA ALA A 301 -13.70 -12.27 -0.35
C ALA A 301 -13.87 -13.78 -0.59
N LYS A 302 -14.64 -14.46 0.29
CA LYS A 302 -14.68 -15.92 0.40
C LYS A 302 -14.75 -16.45 -1.00
N GLN A 303 -13.70 -17.16 -1.41
CA GLN A 303 -13.63 -17.75 -2.75
C GLN A 303 -14.96 -18.45 -3.00
N LYS A 304 -15.50 -18.33 -4.22
CA LYS A 304 -16.81 -18.93 -4.53
C LYS A 304 -16.83 -20.40 -4.17
N LEU A 305 -15.72 -21.09 -4.48
CA LEU A 305 -15.50 -22.49 -4.23
C LEU A 305 -14.19 -22.64 -3.46
N ASP A 306 -14.27 -23.15 -2.24
CA ASP A 306 -13.10 -23.48 -1.42
C ASP A 306 -13.46 -24.56 -0.38
N LEU A 307 -12.65 -25.62 -0.33
CA LEU A 307 -12.78 -26.73 0.62
C LEU A 307 -11.51 -26.90 1.45
N LYS A 308 -11.65 -26.65 2.74
CA LYS A 308 -10.58 -26.81 3.71
C LYS A 308 -10.60 -28.19 4.38
N PRO A 309 -9.50 -28.98 4.36
CA PRO A 309 -9.41 -30.22 5.11
C PRO A 309 -9.24 -29.99 6.62
N VAL A 310 -9.96 -30.79 7.41
CA VAL A 310 -9.88 -30.82 8.88
C VAL A 310 -9.83 -32.27 9.34
N LEU A 311 -8.92 -32.59 10.26
CA LEU A 311 -8.82 -33.93 10.84
C LEU A 311 -9.47 -33.95 12.22
N THR A 312 -10.24 -35.00 12.49
CA THR A 312 -10.91 -35.20 13.78
C THR A 312 -10.55 -36.55 14.37
N THR A 313 -10.24 -36.58 15.65
CA THR A 313 -9.89 -37.82 16.38
C THR A 313 -10.53 -37.83 17.76
N SER A 314 -10.69 -39.02 18.38
CA SER A 314 -11.11 -39.07 19.78
C SER A 314 -10.04 -38.50 20.70
N GLY A 315 -10.46 -37.81 21.77
CA GLY A 315 -9.56 -37.34 22.82
C GLY A 315 -8.81 -38.45 23.58
N ALA A 316 -9.25 -39.70 23.46
CA ALA A 316 -8.60 -40.89 24.01
C ALA A 316 -7.56 -41.52 23.08
N LYS A 317 -7.46 -41.08 21.81
CA LYS A 317 -6.41 -41.57 20.90
C LYS A 317 -5.06 -40.98 21.30
N HIS A 318 -4.04 -41.82 21.34
CA HIS A 318 -2.65 -41.45 21.60
C HIS A 318 -1.75 -41.83 20.42
N ALA A 319 -0.65 -41.08 20.24
CA ALA A 319 0.31 -41.32 19.17
C ALA A 319 0.88 -42.75 19.22
N GLY A 320 0.85 -43.43 18.08
CA GLY A 320 1.26 -44.81 17.92
C GLY A 320 0.30 -45.86 18.44
N PHE A 321 -0.85 -45.51 19.02
CA PHE A 321 -1.87 -46.46 19.46
C PHE A 321 -3.04 -46.55 18.48
N ALA A 322 -3.73 -47.69 18.49
CA ALA A 322 -4.89 -47.92 17.63
C ALA A 322 -5.96 -46.83 17.81
N GLY A 323 -6.66 -46.50 16.74
CA GLY A 323 -7.76 -45.54 16.77
C GLY A 323 -8.02 -44.87 15.44
N THR A 324 -9.21 -44.28 15.32
CA THR A 324 -9.70 -43.67 14.09
C THR A 324 -9.33 -42.21 13.99
N VAL A 325 -8.91 -41.79 12.79
CA VAL A 325 -8.80 -40.39 12.38
C VAL A 325 -9.77 -40.17 11.23
N ALA A 326 -10.64 -39.17 11.35
CA ALA A 326 -11.63 -38.83 10.34
C ALA A 326 -11.21 -37.57 9.57
N LEU A 327 -11.13 -37.67 8.25
CA LEU A 327 -10.98 -36.54 7.35
C LEU A 327 -12.35 -35.90 7.09
N ARG A 328 -12.42 -34.61 7.36
CA ARG A 328 -13.55 -33.74 7.05
C ARG A 328 -13.12 -32.68 6.06
N LEU A 329 -14.05 -32.26 5.21
CA LEU A 329 -13.90 -31.09 4.36
C LEU A 329 -14.91 -30.05 4.83
N GLU A 330 -14.45 -28.84 5.09
CA GLU A 330 -15.25 -27.68 5.44
C GLU A 330 -15.35 -26.76 4.22
N ASN A 331 -16.57 -26.41 3.81
CA ASN A 331 -16.77 -25.43 2.75
C ASN A 331 -16.66 -24.03 3.34
N VAL A 332 -15.48 -23.45 3.17
CA VAL A 332 -15.18 -22.08 3.61
C VAL A 332 -15.49 -21.05 2.53
N GLY A 333 -15.89 -21.48 1.33
CA GLY A 333 -16.33 -20.62 0.24
C GLY A 333 -17.73 -20.03 0.39
N THR A 334 -18.15 -19.20 -0.58
CA THR A 334 -19.48 -18.56 -0.60
C THR A 334 -20.55 -19.36 -1.32
N GLU A 335 -20.18 -20.27 -2.22
CA GLU A 335 -21.12 -21.08 -3.01
C GLU A 335 -21.10 -22.54 -2.58
N ARG A 336 -22.10 -23.30 -3.01
CA ARG A 336 -22.17 -24.74 -2.78
C ARG A 336 -21.07 -25.44 -3.58
N TYR A 337 -20.24 -26.23 -2.91
CA TYR A 337 -19.16 -26.97 -3.55
C TYR A 337 -19.67 -28.32 -4.08
N TYR A 338 -19.86 -28.42 -5.40
CA TYR A 338 -20.37 -29.62 -6.06
C TYR A 338 -19.81 -29.76 -7.48
N GLY A 339 -19.34 -30.95 -7.82
CA GLY A 339 -19.05 -31.34 -9.20
C GLY A 339 -19.30 -32.82 -9.41
N ASP A 340 -19.42 -33.21 -10.68
CA ASP A 340 -19.67 -34.59 -11.05
C ASP A 340 -18.48 -35.47 -10.65
N PHE A 341 -18.75 -36.58 -9.96
CA PHE A 341 -17.71 -37.54 -9.59
C PHE A 341 -16.96 -38.01 -10.85
N PRO A 342 -15.61 -38.01 -10.88
CA PRO A 342 -14.66 -37.78 -9.78
C PRO A 342 -13.96 -36.40 -9.80
N ALA A 343 -14.68 -35.28 -9.98
CA ALA A 343 -14.08 -33.96 -10.18
C ALA A 343 -13.18 -33.45 -9.03
N VAL A 344 -13.42 -33.90 -7.80
CA VAL A 344 -12.77 -33.37 -6.59
C VAL A 344 -12.05 -34.49 -5.86
N GLN A 345 -10.73 -34.40 -5.76
CA GLN A 345 -9.87 -35.45 -5.23
C GLN A 345 -8.79 -34.89 -4.31
N TYR A 346 -8.52 -35.63 -3.24
CA TYR A 346 -7.45 -35.36 -2.28
C TYR A 346 -6.51 -36.54 -2.19
N ARG A 347 -5.20 -36.26 -2.14
CA ARG A 347 -4.18 -37.19 -1.72
C ARG A 347 -3.96 -37.05 -0.21
N VAL A 348 -3.90 -38.18 0.47
CA VAL A 348 -3.69 -38.26 1.92
C VAL A 348 -2.48 -39.15 2.16
N ASP A 349 -1.38 -38.54 2.60
CA ASP A 349 -0.11 -39.21 2.84
C ASP A 349 0.12 -39.38 4.34
N VAL A 350 0.18 -40.63 4.80
CA VAL A 350 0.49 -40.99 6.18
C VAL A 350 1.98 -41.24 6.29
N LYS A 351 2.70 -40.30 6.92
CA LYS A 351 4.16 -40.28 7.01
C LYS A 351 4.63 -40.69 8.41
N THR A 352 5.82 -41.27 8.51
CA THR A 352 6.42 -41.65 9.79
C THR A 352 7.08 -40.43 10.46
N ALA A 353 6.59 -40.03 11.63
CA ALA A 353 7.18 -38.96 12.45
C ALA A 353 8.30 -39.50 13.34
N GLU A 354 8.02 -40.61 14.05
CA GLU A 354 8.94 -41.27 14.96
C GLU A 354 8.78 -42.80 14.86
N GLY A 355 9.87 -43.52 15.09
CA GLY A 355 9.91 -44.98 15.03
C GLY A 355 10.76 -45.52 13.86
N PRO A 356 10.69 -46.84 13.60
CA PRO A 356 11.47 -47.49 12.55
C PRO A 356 11.05 -47.02 11.14
N LYS A 357 12.02 -46.89 10.23
CA LYS A 357 11.78 -46.52 8.82
C LYS A 357 11.60 -47.78 7.96
N GLY A 358 10.86 -47.67 6.87
CA GLY A 358 10.51 -48.81 6.01
C GLY A 358 9.48 -49.75 6.62
N VAL A 359 8.96 -49.42 7.80
CA VAL A 359 7.94 -50.23 8.48
C VAL A 359 6.59 -49.57 8.32
N ASP A 360 5.67 -50.31 7.71
CA ASP A 360 4.31 -49.86 7.50
C ASP A 360 3.42 -50.15 8.72
N ARG A 361 2.39 -49.33 8.89
CA ARG A 361 1.37 -49.51 9.92
C ARG A 361 0.08 -49.94 9.24
N LEU A 362 -0.59 -50.94 9.84
CA LEU A 362 -1.93 -51.32 9.39
C LEU A 362 -2.86 -50.11 9.52
N ILE A 363 -3.41 -49.67 8.40
CA ILE A 363 -4.39 -48.59 8.33
C ILE A 363 -5.53 -49.06 7.44
N THR A 364 -6.73 -49.14 8.00
CA THR A 364 -7.93 -49.53 7.24
C THR A 364 -8.69 -48.27 6.81
N PRO A 365 -8.79 -47.97 5.50
CA PRO A 365 -9.57 -46.85 5.03
C PRO A 365 -11.08 -47.17 5.02
N ARG A 366 -11.92 -46.20 5.39
CA ARG A 366 -13.38 -46.29 5.28
C ARG A 366 -13.98 -45.03 4.69
N SER A 367 -14.79 -45.20 3.64
CA SER A 367 -15.63 -44.16 3.06
C SER A 367 -16.62 -43.57 4.06
N SER A 368 -17.03 -42.31 3.86
CA SER A 368 -18.08 -41.66 4.65
C SER A 368 -18.90 -40.69 3.80
N ASN A 369 -20.19 -40.55 4.13
CA ASN A 369 -21.11 -39.60 3.50
C ASN A 369 -21.05 -39.61 1.96
N GLY A 370 -21.02 -40.81 1.37
CA GLY A 370 -20.98 -41.01 -0.08
C GLY A 370 -19.62 -40.80 -0.76
N ALA A 371 -18.60 -40.25 -0.07
CA ALA A 371 -17.26 -40.11 -0.63
C ALA A 371 -16.53 -41.47 -0.73
N HIS A 372 -15.59 -41.56 -1.67
CA HIS A 372 -14.81 -42.77 -1.94
C HIS A 372 -13.37 -42.60 -1.48
N ILE A 373 -12.81 -43.63 -0.84
CA ILE A 373 -11.39 -43.68 -0.49
C ILE A 373 -10.74 -44.92 -1.11
N ARG A 374 -9.56 -44.73 -1.71
CA ARG A 374 -8.75 -45.77 -2.34
C ARG A 374 -7.35 -45.78 -1.72
N ASP A 375 -6.86 -46.95 -1.36
CA ASP A 375 -5.48 -47.16 -0.92
C ASP A 375 -4.54 -47.17 -2.14
N LEU A 376 -3.50 -46.34 -2.12
CA LEU A 376 -2.50 -46.23 -3.17
C LEU A 376 -1.22 -47.03 -2.84
N GLY A 377 -1.13 -47.61 -1.64
CA GLY A 377 -0.02 -48.44 -1.20
C GLY A 377 0.99 -47.72 -0.30
N PHE A 378 2.03 -48.46 0.08
CA PHE A 378 3.12 -48.01 0.95
C PHE A 378 4.43 -47.88 0.16
N ASP A 379 5.12 -46.77 0.34
CA ASP A 379 6.47 -46.54 -0.14
C ASP A 379 7.47 -46.70 1.02
N GLU A 380 8.25 -47.78 0.95
CA GLU A 380 9.25 -48.14 1.95
C GLU A 380 10.38 -47.11 2.05
N LYS A 381 10.75 -46.44 0.94
CA LYS A 381 11.86 -45.48 0.94
C LYS A 381 11.52 -44.22 1.72
N THR A 382 10.26 -43.79 1.62
CA THR A 382 9.76 -42.58 2.27
C THR A 382 9.00 -42.90 3.56
N SER A 383 8.80 -44.18 3.89
CA SER A 383 7.94 -44.63 4.99
C SER A 383 6.57 -43.97 4.97
N THR A 384 5.96 -43.92 3.78
CA THR A 384 4.71 -43.19 3.51
C THR A 384 3.66 -44.12 2.94
N ARG A 385 2.48 -44.15 3.55
CA ARG A 385 1.29 -44.83 3.01
C ARG A 385 0.33 -43.80 2.45
N SER A 386 -0.06 -43.95 1.18
CA SER A 386 -0.86 -42.95 0.48
C SER A 386 -2.28 -43.43 0.22
N PHE A 387 -3.25 -42.52 0.32
CA PHE A 387 -4.64 -42.75 -0.03
C PHE A 387 -5.15 -41.64 -0.95
N GLU A 388 -6.15 -41.96 -1.76
CA GLU A 388 -6.90 -41.01 -2.57
C GLU A 388 -8.33 -40.94 -2.08
N VAL A 389 -8.82 -39.75 -1.77
CA VAL A 389 -10.19 -39.49 -1.34
C VAL A 389 -10.90 -38.68 -2.41
N THR A 390 -12.00 -39.20 -2.96
CA THR A 390 -12.83 -38.53 -3.96
C THR A 390 -14.16 -38.14 -3.36
N LEU A 391 -14.51 -36.86 -3.44
CA LEU A 391 -15.79 -36.34 -3.00
C LEU A 391 -16.88 -36.74 -4.02
N ALA A 392 -18.04 -37.17 -3.53
CA ALA A 392 -19.17 -37.55 -4.38
C ALA A 392 -20.47 -36.78 -4.03
N ASN A 393 -20.46 -36.02 -2.94
CA ASN A 393 -21.63 -35.31 -2.45
C ASN A 393 -21.33 -33.81 -2.29
N PRO A 394 -22.35 -32.96 -2.48
CA PRO A 394 -22.22 -31.52 -2.32
C PRO A 394 -22.01 -31.12 -0.85
N ILE A 395 -21.29 -30.04 -0.61
CA ILE A 395 -21.15 -29.40 0.70
C ILE A 395 -21.61 -27.95 0.57
N ASN A 396 -22.66 -27.54 1.31
CA ASN A 396 -23.13 -26.16 1.24
C ASN A 396 -22.14 -25.20 1.91
N ALA A 397 -22.19 -23.93 1.54
CA ALA A 397 -21.33 -22.90 2.15
C ALA A 397 -21.50 -22.88 3.68
N GLY A 398 -20.38 -22.91 4.41
CA GLY A 398 -20.35 -22.96 5.87
C GLY A 398 -20.64 -24.32 6.50
N GLU A 399 -20.86 -25.38 5.71
CA GLU A 399 -21.03 -26.74 6.22
C GLU A 399 -19.73 -27.54 6.20
N SER A 400 -19.69 -28.61 7.01
CA SER A 400 -18.58 -29.57 7.04
C SER A 400 -19.08 -31.00 6.89
N ALA A 401 -18.47 -31.75 5.97
CA ALA A 401 -18.77 -33.16 5.73
C ALA A 401 -17.58 -34.06 6.06
N ARG A 402 -17.83 -35.17 6.76
CA ARG A 402 -16.84 -36.25 6.93
C ARG A 402 -16.76 -37.09 5.66
N VAL A 403 -15.60 -37.17 5.04
CA VAL A 403 -15.42 -37.83 3.73
C VAL A 403 -14.67 -39.16 3.82
N ALA A 404 -13.78 -39.32 4.79
CA ALA A 404 -13.05 -40.56 5.00
C ALA A 404 -12.71 -40.79 6.47
N ASN A 405 -12.44 -42.06 6.82
CA ASN A 405 -11.81 -42.45 8.07
C ASN A 405 -10.59 -43.32 7.76
N LEU A 406 -9.55 -43.13 8.55
CA LEU A 406 -8.37 -43.97 8.62
C LEU A 406 -8.34 -44.63 9.98
N ASP A 407 -8.59 -45.94 10.02
CA ASP A 407 -8.52 -46.70 11.25
C ASP A 407 -7.10 -47.24 11.42
N PHE A 408 -6.33 -46.60 12.29
CA PHE A 408 -4.98 -47.03 12.60
C PHE A 408 -5.02 -48.26 13.50
N GLY A 409 -4.28 -49.31 13.13
CA GLY A 409 -3.91 -50.40 14.00
C GLY A 409 -2.91 -49.96 15.07
N ASP A 410 -2.56 -50.86 15.99
CA ASP A 410 -1.52 -50.57 16.98
C ASP A 410 -0.16 -50.43 16.29
N GLY A 411 0.56 -49.34 16.57
CA GLY A 411 1.87 -49.06 15.97
C GLY A 411 3.03 -49.78 16.66
N ASN A 412 2.77 -50.65 17.65
CA ASN A 412 3.80 -51.40 18.34
C ASN A 412 4.35 -52.53 17.47
N THR A 413 5.47 -52.28 16.80
CA THR A 413 6.17 -53.28 16.00
C THR A 413 7.32 -53.88 16.80
N LYS A 414 7.92 -54.98 16.30
CA LYS A 414 9.15 -55.54 16.89
C LYS A 414 10.35 -54.59 16.79
N GLU A 415 10.31 -53.63 15.87
CA GLU A 415 11.38 -52.66 15.61
C GLU A 415 11.17 -51.33 16.35
N GLY A 416 10.05 -51.20 17.07
CA GLY A 416 9.69 -50.01 17.83
C GLY A 416 8.27 -49.53 17.52
N ARG A 417 7.82 -48.54 18.30
CA ARG A 417 6.50 -47.95 18.11
C ARG A 417 6.55 -46.89 17.01
N LEU A 418 5.75 -47.08 15.97
CA LEU A 418 5.50 -46.09 14.92
C LEU A 418 4.56 -45.01 15.43
N LYS A 419 4.92 -43.74 15.21
CA LYS A 419 4.03 -42.59 15.33
C LYS A 419 3.95 -41.89 14.00
N ASN A 420 2.74 -41.61 13.54
CA ASN A 420 2.52 -41.07 12.20
C ASN A 420 1.94 -39.65 12.25
N TYR A 421 2.20 -38.88 11.21
CA TYR A 421 1.45 -37.66 10.90
C TYR A 421 0.82 -37.81 9.50
N ILE A 422 -0.18 -36.99 9.21
CA ILE A 422 -0.90 -37.03 7.94
C ILE A 422 -0.68 -35.70 7.23
N GLU A 423 -0.42 -35.78 5.94
CA GLU A 423 -0.41 -34.65 5.02
C GLU A 423 -1.58 -34.80 4.04
N VAL A 424 -2.37 -33.74 3.85
CA VAL A 424 -3.53 -33.73 2.95
C VAL A 424 -3.30 -32.70 1.85
N THR A 425 -3.44 -33.12 0.59
CA THR A 425 -3.25 -32.25 -0.58
C THR A 425 -4.41 -32.43 -1.55
N GLN A 426 -5.09 -31.35 -1.93
CA GLN A 426 -6.09 -31.40 -2.99
C GLN A 426 -5.41 -31.53 -4.35
N ILE A 427 -5.67 -32.64 -5.05
CA ILE A 427 -5.04 -32.98 -6.33
C ILE A 427 -5.97 -32.77 -7.53
N SER A 428 -7.28 -32.67 -7.30
CA SER A 428 -8.27 -32.28 -8.32
C SER A 428 -9.33 -31.36 -7.70
N ARG A 429 -9.75 -30.34 -8.45
CA ARG A 429 -10.62 -29.25 -7.98
C ARG A 429 -11.60 -28.83 -9.09
N LEU A 430 -12.64 -28.09 -8.72
CA LEU A 430 -13.63 -27.58 -9.66
C LEU A 430 -13.06 -26.41 -10.48
N ASP A 431 -13.59 -26.23 -11.69
CA ASP A 431 -13.28 -25.03 -12.49
C ASP A 431 -13.71 -23.77 -11.73
N GLY A 432 -12.77 -22.83 -11.57
CA GLY A 432 -12.98 -21.60 -10.82
C GLY A 432 -12.53 -21.63 -9.36
N ASP A 433 -12.23 -22.82 -8.82
CA ASP A 433 -11.49 -22.95 -7.56
C ASP A 433 -10.00 -22.64 -7.83
N LYS A 434 -9.51 -21.58 -7.19
CA LYS A 434 -8.09 -21.17 -7.21
C LYS A 434 -7.47 -21.15 -5.81
N SER A 435 -8.17 -21.64 -4.78
CA SER A 435 -7.69 -21.62 -3.40
C SER A 435 -6.60 -22.66 -3.22
N THR A 436 -5.36 -22.25 -2.96
CA THR A 436 -4.25 -23.20 -2.72
C THR A 436 -3.68 -23.11 -1.32
N ASP A 437 -4.14 -22.14 -0.54
CA ASP A 437 -3.45 -21.73 0.68
C ASP A 437 -3.85 -22.59 1.89
N ASN A 438 -4.98 -23.29 1.81
CA ASN A 438 -5.56 -24.06 2.91
C ASN A 438 -5.70 -25.57 2.62
N ASP A 439 -5.38 -26.02 1.40
CA ASP A 439 -5.65 -27.37 0.91
C ASP A 439 -4.43 -28.08 0.27
N GLN A 440 -3.26 -27.43 0.28
CA GLN A 440 -2.02 -27.97 -0.26
C GLN A 440 -1.02 -28.34 0.85
N ASN A 441 -0.64 -29.63 0.92
CA ASN A 441 0.35 -30.17 1.87
C ASN A 441 0.01 -29.87 3.33
N VAL A 442 -1.27 -29.97 3.68
CA VAL A 442 -1.80 -29.58 4.98
C VAL A 442 -1.42 -30.59 6.05
N ASP A 443 -0.67 -30.14 7.06
CA ASP A 443 -0.11 -30.99 8.10
C ASP A 443 -1.08 -31.25 9.26
N SER A 444 -1.27 -32.51 9.62
CA SER A 444 -2.17 -32.92 10.70
C SER A 444 -1.84 -32.30 12.05
N ARG A 445 -0.58 -31.94 12.31
CA ARG A 445 -0.15 -31.29 13.56
C ARG A 445 -0.73 -29.88 13.73
N GLU A 446 -1.23 -29.30 12.64
CA GLU A 446 -1.83 -27.97 12.62
C GLU A 446 -3.36 -28.03 12.58
N ILE A 447 -3.94 -29.00 11.85
CA ILE A 447 -5.38 -29.04 11.55
C ILE A 447 -6.19 -30.07 12.35
N THR A 448 -5.56 -30.86 13.23
CA THR A 448 -6.28 -31.91 13.97
C THR A 448 -6.95 -31.36 15.22
N VAL A 449 -8.24 -31.66 15.36
CA VAL A 449 -9.02 -31.41 16.58
C VAL A 449 -9.54 -32.71 17.18
N LYS A 450 -9.77 -32.69 18.50
CA LYS A 450 -10.44 -33.75 19.23
C LYS A 450 -11.95 -33.70 18.93
N ASP A 451 -12.63 -34.81 19.17
CA ASP A 451 -14.10 -34.91 19.25
C ASP A 451 -14.75 -33.85 20.15
N THR A 452 -14.00 -33.34 21.13
CA THR A 452 -14.40 -32.21 22.01
C THR A 452 -14.17 -30.81 21.42
N GLY A 453 -13.66 -30.71 20.18
CA GLY A 453 -13.33 -29.45 19.51
C GLY A 453 -11.98 -28.83 19.92
N LYS A 454 -11.29 -29.40 20.91
CA LYS A 454 -9.96 -28.91 21.34
C LYS A 454 -8.87 -29.33 20.36
N LYS A 455 -7.82 -28.53 20.20
CA LYS A 455 -6.64 -28.89 19.39
C LYS A 455 -6.03 -30.22 19.87
N ALA A 456 -5.68 -31.09 18.92
CA ALA A 456 -4.93 -32.32 19.15
C ALA A 456 -3.47 -32.15 18.69
N GLU A 457 -2.59 -33.05 19.11
CA GLU A 457 -1.18 -33.03 18.69
C GLU A 457 -0.99 -33.36 17.20
N GLY A 458 -1.99 -33.99 16.57
CA GLY A 458 -1.92 -34.40 15.16
C GLY A 458 -0.90 -35.51 14.90
N LEU A 459 -0.47 -36.22 15.94
CA LEU A 459 0.33 -37.44 15.88
C LEU A 459 -0.55 -38.64 16.23
N PHE A 460 -0.45 -39.72 15.45
CA PHE A 460 -1.40 -40.84 15.44
C PHE A 460 -0.78 -42.20 15.66
#